data_AF-A0A9I9E1I3-F1
#
_entry.id   AF-A0A9I9E1I3-F1
#
_cell.length_a   1.000
_cell.length_b   1.000
_cell.length_c   1.000
_cell.angle_alpha   90.00
_cell.angle_beta   90.00
_cell.angle_gamma   90.00
#
_symmetry.space_group_name_H-M   'P 1'
#
loop_
_entity.id
_entity.type
_entity.pdbx_description
1 polymer ?
#
loop_
_entity_poly.entity_id
_entity_poly.type
_entity_poly.pdbx_seq_one_letter_code
_entity_poly.pdbx_strand_id
1 'polypeptide(L)'
;VPLVASNRIGREIIETEHGKSTITFYGNSFIAGPTGEIVAAANDKDEDVLVAEFDLDKIKSKRHAWGVFRDRRPELYKVLLTLDGINPI
;
A
#
# COMPACT_ATOMS: atom_id res chain seq x y z
N VAL A 1 5.12 -9.34 3.91
CA VAL A 1 4.23 -9.94 2.87
C VAL A 1 4.42 -9.12 1.61
N PRO A 2 4.31 -9.69 0.40
CA PRO A 2 4.30 -8.88 -0.82
C PRO A 2 3.10 -7.94 -0.84
N LEU A 3 3.21 -6.83 -1.57
CA LEU A 3 2.17 -5.81 -1.72
C LEU A 3 2.10 -5.35 -3.18
N VAL A 4 0.90 -5.17 -3.70
CA VAL A 4 0.64 -4.62 -5.04
C VAL A 4 -0.14 -3.33 -4.89
N ALA A 5 0.30 -2.27 -5.55
CA ALA A 5 -0.38 -0.99 -5.61
C ALA A 5 -0.57 -0.57 -7.08
N SER A 6 -1.82 -0.30 -7.46
CA SER A 6 -2.18 0.23 -8.77
C SER A 6 -2.74 1.64 -8.60
N ASN A 7 -2.19 2.60 -9.34
CA ASN A 7 -2.65 3.97 -9.34
C ASN A 7 -2.83 4.47 -10.78
N ARG A 8 -3.73 5.44 -10.95
CA ARG A 8 -4.11 6.00 -12.25
C ARG A 8 -2.99 6.89 -12.81
N ILE A 9 -2.94 7.03 -14.13
CA ILE A 9 -2.14 8.03 -14.86
C ILE A 9 -3.07 8.97 -15.63
N GLY A 10 -2.54 10.12 -16.05
CA GLY A 10 -3.25 11.04 -16.95
C GLY A 10 -3.98 12.16 -16.23
N ARG A 11 -4.49 13.11 -17.02
CA ARG A 11 -5.14 14.34 -16.54
C ARG A 11 -6.65 14.25 -16.74
N GLU A 12 -7.40 14.43 -15.67
CA GLU A 12 -8.85 14.51 -15.69
C GLU A 12 -9.32 15.89 -15.27
N ILE A 13 -10.32 16.41 -15.98
CA ILE A 13 -10.94 17.71 -15.70
C ILE A 13 -12.42 17.45 -15.47
N ILE A 14 -12.91 17.83 -14.29
CA ILE A 14 -14.28 17.61 -13.84
C ILE A 14 -14.94 18.96 -13.57
N GLU A 15 -16.19 19.13 -14.01
CA GLU A 15 -17.00 20.29 -13.61
C GLU A 15 -17.51 20.09 -12.17
N THR A 16 -17.24 21.08 -11.31
CA THR A 16 -17.72 21.12 -9.92
C THR A 16 -18.64 22.32 -9.73
N GLU A 17 -19.30 22.41 -8.59
CA GLU A 17 -20.14 23.56 -8.24
C GLU A 17 -19.36 24.90 -8.18
N HIS A 18 -18.02 24.84 -8.12
CA HIS A 18 -17.13 26.00 -8.11
C HIS A 18 -16.35 26.18 -9.42
N GLY A 19 -16.74 25.46 -10.49
CA GLY A 19 -16.09 25.48 -11.80
C GLY A 19 -15.21 24.25 -12.07
N LYS A 20 -14.36 24.33 -13.10
CA LYS A 20 -13.49 23.21 -13.53
C LYS A 20 -12.43 22.90 -12.48
N SER A 21 -12.46 21.68 -11.94
CA SER A 21 -11.39 21.09 -11.14
C SER A 21 -10.53 20.15 -11.99
N THR A 22 -9.23 20.10 -11.74
CA THR A 22 -8.29 19.26 -12.50
C THR A 22 -7.46 18.41 -11.53
N ILE A 23 -7.33 17.13 -11.84
CA ILE A 23 -6.36 16.22 -11.20
C ILE A 23 -5.46 15.65 -12.29
N THR A 24 -4.15 15.69 -12.06
CA THR A 24 -3.16 14.91 -12.82
C THR A 24 -2.78 13.72 -11.95
N PHE A 25 -3.27 12.54 -12.33
CA PHE A 25 -2.91 11.31 -11.66
C PHE A 25 -1.47 10.92 -11.99
N TYR A 26 -0.75 10.42 -10.98
CA TYR A 26 0.71 10.34 -10.99
C TYR A 26 1.25 8.93 -11.19
N GLY A 27 0.44 7.94 -11.53
CA GLY A 27 0.89 6.56 -11.70
C GLY A 27 1.69 6.08 -10.49
N ASN A 28 2.94 5.69 -10.71
CA ASN A 28 3.79 5.09 -9.68
C ASN A 28 3.14 3.82 -9.09
N SER A 29 2.44 3.05 -9.93
CA SER A 29 2.04 1.69 -9.59
C SER A 29 3.30 0.86 -9.32
N PHE A 30 3.28 -0.02 -8.32
CA PHE A 30 4.43 -0.84 -7.99
C PHE A 30 4.05 -2.17 -7.34
N ILE A 31 5.00 -3.11 -7.38
CA ILE A 31 4.96 -4.35 -6.63
C ILE A 31 6.13 -4.32 -5.64
N ALA A 32 5.82 -4.50 -4.36
CA ALA A 32 6.83 -4.64 -3.31
C ALA A 32 6.92 -6.08 -2.81
N GLY A 33 8.15 -6.53 -2.55
CA GLY A 33 8.44 -7.83 -1.96
C GLY A 33 8.21 -7.87 -0.44
N PRO A 34 8.44 -9.04 0.19
CA PRO A 34 8.05 -9.26 1.59
C PRO A 34 8.83 -8.44 2.62
N THR A 35 9.93 -7.78 2.23
CA THR A 35 10.75 -6.89 3.08
C THR A 35 10.58 -5.41 2.74
N GLY A 36 9.67 -5.06 1.81
CA GLY A 36 9.39 -3.67 1.42
C GLY A 36 10.22 -3.16 0.23
N GLU A 37 11.09 -3.98 -0.34
CA GLU A 37 11.82 -3.71 -1.57
C GLU A 37 10.88 -3.60 -2.77
N ILE A 38 11.09 -2.64 -3.66
CA ILE A 38 10.34 -2.51 -4.92
C ILE A 38 10.92 -3.50 -5.93
N VAL A 39 10.10 -4.43 -6.41
CA VAL A 39 10.52 -5.47 -7.38
C VAL A 39 10.05 -5.18 -8.81
N ALA A 40 9.02 -4.34 -8.97
CA ALA A 40 8.56 -3.81 -10.25
C ALA A 40 7.88 -2.45 -10.01
N ALA A 41 8.06 -1.48 -10.91
CA ALA A 41 7.45 -0.16 -10.80
C ALA A 41 7.17 0.45 -12.19
N ALA A 42 6.03 1.14 -12.29
CA ALA A 42 5.64 1.95 -13.44
C ALA A 42 6.01 3.42 -13.19
N ASN A 43 6.04 4.23 -14.26
CA ASN A 43 6.22 5.68 -14.15
C ASN A 43 4.88 6.43 -13.93
N ASP A 44 4.88 7.74 -14.14
CA ASP A 44 3.73 8.62 -13.89
C ASP A 44 2.85 8.92 -15.12
N LYS A 45 3.18 8.35 -16.29
CA LYS A 45 2.62 8.78 -17.59
C LYS A 45 2.20 7.64 -18.50
N ASP A 46 2.91 6.53 -18.48
CA ASP A 46 2.76 5.47 -19.46
C ASP A 46 1.86 4.35 -18.93
N GLU A 47 1.05 3.78 -19.82
CA GLU A 47 0.33 2.55 -19.53
C GLU A 47 1.34 1.40 -19.35
N ASP A 48 1.16 0.59 -18.30
CA ASP A 48 2.14 -0.42 -17.92
C ASP A 48 1.46 -1.65 -17.29
N VAL A 49 2.10 -2.81 -17.43
CA VAL A 49 1.68 -4.09 -16.86
C VAL A 49 2.84 -4.68 -16.07
N LEU A 50 2.77 -4.52 -14.75
CA LEU A 50 3.80 -5.01 -13.84
C LEU A 50 3.55 -6.48 -13.49
N VAL A 51 4.62 -7.30 -13.56
CA VAL A 51 4.57 -8.74 -13.25
C VAL A 51 5.69 -9.08 -12.27
N ALA A 52 5.37 -9.86 -11.24
CA ALA A 52 6.34 -10.41 -10.30
C ALA A 52 5.87 -11.78 -9.80
N GLU A 53 6.82 -12.69 -9.54
CA GLU A 53 6.55 -14.01 -9.00
C GLU A 53 7.00 -14.10 -7.52
N PHE A 54 6.21 -14.78 -6.70
CA PHE A 54 6.51 -14.98 -5.28
C PHE A 54 6.30 -16.43 -4.84
N ASP A 55 7.32 -17.02 -4.23
CA ASP A 55 7.22 -18.29 -3.52
C ASP A 55 6.58 -18.07 -2.14
N LEU A 56 5.29 -18.39 -2.04
CA LEU A 56 4.51 -18.13 -0.83
C LEU A 56 4.93 -19.00 0.36
N ASP A 57 5.47 -20.20 0.12
CA ASP A 57 5.93 -21.10 1.18
C ASP A 57 7.23 -20.59 1.80
N LYS A 58 8.19 -20.13 0.97
CA LYS A 58 9.39 -19.46 1.47
C LYS A 58 9.06 -18.20 2.25
N ILE A 59 8.12 -17.40 1.75
CA ILE A 59 7.69 -16.16 2.42
C ILE A 59 7.01 -16.48 3.76
N LYS A 60 6.16 -17.51 3.81
CA LYS A 60 5.52 -17.97 5.05
C LYS A 60 6.56 -18.42 6.07
N SER A 61 7.54 -19.22 5.64
CA SER A 61 8.65 -19.67 6.49
C SER A 61 9.46 -18.49 7.05
N LYS A 62 9.88 -17.54 6.19
CA LYS A 62 10.58 -16.33 6.60
C LYS A 62 9.79 -15.48 7.58
N ARG A 63 8.48 -15.30 7.33
CA ARG A 63 7.58 -14.53 8.21
C ARG A 63 7.41 -15.17 9.58
N HIS A 64 7.33 -16.51 9.65
CA HIS A 64 7.27 -17.22 10.92
C HIS A 64 8.60 -17.13 11.68
N ALA A 65 9.73 -17.30 11.00
CA ALA A 65 11.06 -17.22 11.59
C ALA A 65 11.35 -15.83 12.18
N TRP A 66 10.86 -14.75 11.55
CA TRP A 66 11.04 -13.39 12.04
C TRP A 66 10.34 -13.13 13.39
N GLY A 67 9.24 -13.81 13.68
CA GLY A 67 8.61 -13.80 15.02
C GLY A 67 7.74 -12.59 15.36
N VAL A 68 7.72 -11.53 14.54
CA VAL A 68 6.94 -10.30 14.84
C VAL A 68 5.45 -10.54 15.14
N PHE A 69 4.83 -11.57 14.55
CA PHE A 69 3.44 -11.93 14.84
C PHE A 69 3.25 -12.52 16.25
N ARG A 70 4.20 -13.34 16.70
CA ARG A 70 4.22 -13.93 18.05
C ARG A 70 4.49 -12.86 19.09
N ASP A 71 5.32 -11.88 18.76
CA ASP A 71 5.84 -10.89 19.70
C ASP A 71 4.94 -9.64 19.83
N ARG A 72 3.78 -9.60 19.14
CA ARG A 72 2.78 -8.53 19.31
C ARG A 72 2.28 -8.46 20.75
N ARG A 73 1.88 -7.26 21.18
CA ARG A 73 1.33 -6.97 22.52
C ARG A 73 -0.09 -6.38 22.43
N PRO A 74 -1.12 -7.17 22.03
CA PRO A 74 -2.47 -6.67 21.80
C PRO A 74 -3.09 -5.94 22.99
N GLU A 75 -2.71 -6.31 24.20
CA GLU A 75 -3.17 -5.67 25.43
C GLU A 75 -2.74 -4.19 25.55
N LEU A 76 -1.68 -3.78 24.85
CA LEU A 76 -1.20 -2.40 24.80
C LEU A 76 -1.84 -1.58 23.67
N TYR A 77 -2.59 -2.22 22.76
CA TYR A 77 -3.06 -1.57 21.53
C TYR A 77 -4.42 -0.88 21.67
N LYS A 78 -4.98 -0.80 22.88
CA LYS A 78 -6.29 -0.16 23.12
C LYS A 78 -6.34 1.29 22.63
N VAL A 79 -5.24 2.02 22.73
CA VAL A 79 -5.15 3.41 22.24
C VAL A 79 -5.40 3.54 20.73
N LEU A 80 -5.13 2.48 19.95
CA LEU A 80 -5.41 2.47 18.51
C LEU A 80 -6.92 2.46 18.18
N LEU A 81 -7.77 2.21 19.18
CA LEU A 81 -9.24 2.25 19.07
C LEU A 81 -9.81 3.63 19.48
N THR A 82 -8.96 4.63 19.62
CA THR A 82 -9.34 6.03 19.90
C THR A 82 -9.05 6.88 18.65
N LEU A 83 -9.78 8.00 18.48
CA LEU A 83 -9.41 9.02 17.48
C LEU A 83 -8.53 10.10 18.08
N ASP A 84 -8.79 10.46 19.34
CA ASP A 84 -8.16 11.57 20.05
C ASP A 84 -6.98 11.14 20.95
N GLY A 85 -6.65 9.84 20.96
CA GLY A 85 -5.62 9.26 21.81
C GLY A 85 -6.08 8.94 23.24
N ILE A 86 -7.34 9.18 23.59
CA ILE A 86 -7.85 9.12 24.98
C ILE A 86 -9.17 8.35 25.06
N ASN A 87 -10.19 8.76 24.32
CA ASN A 87 -11.54 8.22 24.41
C ASN A 87 -11.74 7.08 23.38
N PRO A 88 -12.07 5.86 23.84
CA PRO A 88 -12.38 4.77 22.93
C PRO A 88 -13.69 5.03 22.17
N ILE A 89 -13.72 4.60 20.91
CA ILE A 89 -14.92 4.61 20.04
C ILE A 89 -15.82 3.42 20.40
#